data_AF-A0A830DJZ5-F1
#
_entry.id   AF-A0A830DJZ5-F1
#
_cell.length_a   1.000
_cell.length_b   1.000
_cell.length_c   1.000
_cell.angle_alpha   90.00
_cell.angle_beta   90.00
_cell.angle_gamma   90.00
#
_symmetry.space_group_name_H-M   'P 1'
#
loop_
_entity.id
_entity.type
_entity.pdbx_description
1 polymer ?
#
loop_
_entity_poly.entity_id
_entity_poly.type
_entity_poly.pdbx_seq_one_letter_code
_entity_poly.pdbx_strand_id
1 'polypeptide(L)'
;YPFCNTSLPLKTRAQSRICLPSVDEKIQQLSNNASTVPRLGIPPYEWWSESLHNIVVNGPSFSFDGPVKSTTGSPRVILSTATFNRSIWSAVAIRLFTWDNNYPVFRLRNTLGFFRFFDFEEKREWL
;
A
#
# COMPACT_ATOMS: atom_id res chain seq x y z
N TYR A 1 -1.07 -23.04 3.49
CA TYR A 1 -2.14 -22.86 2.49
C TYR A 1 -1.57 -22.59 1.10
N PRO A 2 -2.28 -22.91 0.00
CA PRO A 2 -1.82 -22.68 -1.37
C PRO A 2 -1.43 -21.22 -1.66
N PHE A 3 -2.09 -20.24 -1.02
CA PHE A 3 -1.75 -18.82 -1.17
C PHE A 3 -0.35 -18.45 -0.65
N CYS A 4 0.24 -19.25 0.25
CA CYS A 4 1.60 -19.05 0.77
C CYS A 4 2.69 -19.62 -0.14
N ASN A 5 2.35 -20.46 -1.12
CA ASN A 5 3.34 -21.08 -2.00
C ASN A 5 3.80 -20.08 -3.06
N THR A 6 5.05 -19.60 -2.95
CA THR A 6 5.64 -18.61 -3.86
C THR A 6 5.96 -19.15 -5.24
N SER A 7 6.01 -20.48 -5.41
CA SER A 7 6.22 -21.11 -6.72
C SER A 7 4.97 -21.13 -7.60
N LEU A 8 3.79 -20.79 -7.04
CA LEU A 8 2.54 -20.70 -7.79
C LEU A 8 2.32 -19.29 -8.37
N PRO A 9 1.64 -19.17 -9.53
CA PRO A 9 1.27 -17.88 -10.09
C PRO A 9 0.44 -17.03 -9.14
N LEU A 10 0.63 -15.70 -9.19
CA LEU A 10 -0.09 -14.74 -8.34
C LEU A 10 -1.61 -14.90 -8.42
N LYS A 11 -2.16 -15.12 -9.62
CA LYS A 11 -3.60 -15.32 -9.83
C LYS A 11 -4.12 -16.54 -9.06
N THR A 12 -3.39 -17.65 -9.08
CA THR A 12 -3.74 -18.88 -8.34
C THR A 12 -3.69 -18.66 -6.84
N ARG A 13 -2.68 -17.94 -6.36
CA ARG A 13 -2.55 -17.58 -4.94
C ARG A 13 -3.69 -16.69 -4.48
N ALA A 14 -4.01 -15.64 -5.24
CA ALA A 14 -5.12 -14.74 -4.98
C ALA A 14 -6.47 -15.48 -4.97
N GLN A 15 -6.71 -16.34 -5.97
CA GLN A 15 -7.94 -17.15 -6.03
C GLN A 15 -8.08 -18.03 -4.79
N SER A 16 -7.01 -18.72 -4.39
CA SER A 16 -7.05 -19.56 -3.19
C SER A 16 -7.29 -18.75 -1.91
N ARG A 17 -6.83 -17.50 -1.85
CA ARG A 17 -7.08 -16.59 -0.73
C ARG A 17 -8.55 -16.16 -0.62
N ILE A 18 -9.23 -15.98 -1.75
CA ILE A 18 -10.64 -15.56 -1.82
C ILE A 18 -11.59 -16.75 -1.65
N CYS A 19 -11.20 -17.95 -2.08
CA CYS A 19 -12.04 -19.14 -2.02
C CYS A 19 -12.07 -19.84 -0.65
N LEU A 20 -10.99 -19.76 0.14
CA LEU A 20 -10.88 -20.47 1.43
C LEU A 20 -11.73 -19.92 2.60
N PRO A 21 -12.00 -18.61 2.72
CA PRO A 21 -12.81 -18.10 3.83
C PRO A 21 -14.30 -18.39 3.66
N SER A 22 -15.03 -18.52 4.76
CA SER A 22 -16.50 -18.57 4.76
C SER A 22 -17.09 -17.23 4.31
N VAL A 23 -18.40 -17.19 4.01
CA VAL A 23 -19.07 -15.92 3.61
C VAL A 23 -18.95 -14.87 4.71
N ASP A 24 -19.14 -15.26 5.97
CA ASP A 24 -19.01 -14.34 7.11
C ASP A 24 -17.58 -13.82 7.27
N GLU A 25 -16.58 -14.70 7.14
CA GLU A 25 -15.16 -14.30 7.14
C GLU A 25 -14.87 -13.31 6.00
N LYS A 26 -15.46 -13.50 4.81
CA LYS A 26 -15.29 -12.57 3.67
C LYS A 26 -15.90 -11.21 3.94
N ILE A 27 -17.11 -11.15 4.52
CA ILE A 27 -17.77 -9.88 4.84
C ILE A 27 -16.87 -9.04 5.76
N GLN A 28 -16.21 -9.66 6.73
CA GLN A 28 -15.27 -8.99 7.64
C GLN A 28 -13.97 -8.50 6.96
N GLN A 29 -13.70 -8.90 5.72
CA GLN A 29 -12.56 -8.44 4.92
C GLN A 29 -12.91 -7.30 3.94
N LEU A 30 -14.18 -6.90 3.83
CA LEU A 30 -14.61 -5.86 2.88
C LEU A 30 -14.45 -4.43 3.40
N SER A 31 -14.19 -4.26 4.70
CA SER A 31 -13.94 -2.97 5.32
C SER A 31 -12.47 -2.57 5.20
N ASN A 32 -12.19 -1.27 5.32
CA ASN A 32 -10.82 -0.75 5.37
C ASN A 32 -10.04 -1.40 6.53
N ASN A 33 -10.66 -1.47 7.71
CA ASN A 33 -10.13 -2.21 8.85
C ASN A 33 -10.57 -3.70 8.75
N ALA A 34 -9.85 -4.47 7.95
CA ALA A 34 -10.12 -5.88 7.74
C ALA A 34 -9.73 -6.69 8.99
N SER A 35 -10.69 -7.46 9.52
CA SER A 35 -10.49 -8.22 10.75
C SER A 35 -9.54 -9.40 10.58
N THR A 36 -9.06 -9.97 11.68
CA THR A 36 -8.28 -11.21 11.63
C THR A 36 -9.14 -12.41 11.21
N VAL A 37 -8.56 -13.37 10.48
CA VAL A 37 -9.17 -14.70 10.26
C VAL A 37 -8.24 -15.76 10.84
N PRO A 38 -8.37 -16.06 12.16
CA PRO A 38 -7.39 -16.86 12.90
C PRO A 38 -7.20 -18.28 12.34
N ARG A 39 -8.29 -18.92 11.90
CA ARG A 39 -8.27 -20.28 11.32
C ARG A 39 -7.36 -20.37 10.10
N LEU A 40 -7.32 -19.32 9.28
CA LEU A 40 -6.51 -19.24 8.07
C LEU A 40 -5.15 -18.55 8.32
N GLY A 41 -4.85 -18.13 9.56
CA GLY A 41 -3.64 -17.38 9.90
C GLY A 41 -3.56 -16.03 9.18
N ILE A 42 -4.72 -15.39 8.95
CA ILE A 42 -4.79 -14.07 8.30
C ILE A 42 -4.73 -13.00 9.39
N PRO A 43 -3.67 -12.18 9.46
CA PRO A 43 -3.63 -11.07 10.40
C PRO A 43 -4.66 -9.99 10.00
N PRO A 44 -5.05 -9.11 10.94
CA PRO A 44 -5.81 -7.93 10.58
C PRO A 44 -5.01 -7.06 9.60
N TYR A 45 -5.70 -6.32 8.74
CA TYR A 45 -5.08 -5.48 7.73
C TYR A 45 -5.86 -4.18 7.57
N GLU A 46 -5.14 -3.05 7.51
CA GLU A 46 -5.72 -1.74 7.23
C GLU A 46 -5.48 -1.39 5.75
N TRP A 47 -6.56 -1.32 4.96
CA TRP A 47 -6.48 -0.96 3.55
C TRP A 47 -6.31 0.53 3.33
N TRP A 48 -6.78 1.38 4.26
CA TRP A 48 -6.72 2.82 4.10
C TRP A 48 -5.43 3.41 4.70
N SER A 49 -4.56 3.84 3.80
CA SER A 49 -3.36 4.61 4.10
C SER A 49 -3.32 5.88 3.25
N GLU A 50 -2.63 6.91 3.74
CA GLU A 50 -2.50 8.18 3.04
C GLU A 50 -1.03 8.59 2.92
N SER A 51 -0.61 8.90 1.68
CA SER A 51 0.76 9.32 1.37
C SER A 51 0.82 10.31 0.20
N LEU A 52 -0.09 11.29 0.17
CA LEU A 52 -0.22 12.21 -0.99
C LEU A 52 1.05 13.03 -1.25
N HIS A 53 1.67 13.53 -0.19
CA HIS A 53 2.96 14.26 -0.25
C HIS A 53 3.89 13.88 0.91
N ASN A 54 3.40 13.09 1.86
CA ASN A 54 4.13 12.46 2.94
C ASN A 54 3.22 11.41 3.58
N ILE A 55 3.78 10.45 4.29
CA ILE A 55 3.04 9.52 5.15
C ILE A 55 2.27 10.34 6.19
N VAL A 56 0.94 10.19 6.18
CA VAL A 56 0.04 10.83 7.13
C VAL A 56 -0.07 9.96 8.38
N VAL A 57 0.10 10.60 9.54
CA VAL A 57 0.14 9.93 10.87
C VAL A 57 -1.16 10.07 11.65
N ASN A 58 -2.12 10.79 11.11
CA ASN A 58 -3.48 10.89 11.65
C ASN A 58 -4.43 9.84 11.04
N GLY A 59 -3.89 8.92 10.22
CA GLY A 59 -4.65 7.84 9.58
C GLY A 59 -4.61 6.53 10.38
N PRO A 60 -5.51 5.58 10.09
CA PRO A 60 -5.63 4.34 10.85
C PRO A 60 -4.46 3.36 10.65
N SER A 61 -3.71 3.51 9.55
CA SER A 61 -2.63 2.58 9.17
C SER A 61 -1.34 2.72 9.98
N PHE A 62 -1.05 3.88 10.58
CA PHE A 62 0.32 4.17 11.04
C PHE A 62 0.37 5.08 12.27
N SER A 63 1.14 4.67 13.28
CA SER A 63 1.46 5.47 14.48
C SER A 63 2.98 5.49 14.77
N PHE A 64 3.46 6.54 15.43
CA PHE A 64 4.89 6.73 15.80
C PHE A 64 5.28 6.11 17.16
N ASP A 65 4.60 5.02 17.53
CA ASP A 65 4.86 4.34 18.81
C ASP A 65 6.09 3.42 18.75
N GLY A 66 6.68 3.27 17.56
CA GLY A 66 7.86 2.45 17.30
C GLY A 66 9.20 3.21 17.31
N PRO A 67 10.25 2.63 16.69
CA PRO A 67 11.58 3.24 16.60
C PRO A 67 11.61 4.49 15.71
N VAL A 68 10.58 4.66 14.89
CA VAL A 68 10.36 5.83 14.05
C VAL A 68 9.51 6.84 14.81
N LYS A 69 9.98 8.08 14.87
CA LYS A 69 9.32 9.16 15.60
C LYS A 69 8.76 10.29 14.74
N SER A 70 9.14 10.36 13.47
CA SER A 70 8.67 11.40 12.55
C SER A 70 8.94 11.02 11.10
N THR A 71 8.16 11.57 10.16
CA THR A 71 8.33 11.40 8.70
C THR A 71 8.81 12.72 8.08
N THR A 72 9.48 12.66 6.93
CA THR A 72 9.95 13.86 6.24
C THR A 72 8.79 14.57 5.53
N GLY A 73 8.46 15.80 5.94
CA GLY A 73 7.45 16.61 5.27
C GLY A 73 7.89 17.11 3.89
N SER A 74 7.32 16.56 2.81
CA SER A 74 7.51 17.11 1.47
C SER A 74 6.52 18.23 1.17
N PRO A 75 6.85 19.15 0.24
CA PRO A 75 5.91 20.16 -0.25
C PRO A 75 4.62 19.52 -0.77
N ARG A 76 3.50 20.21 -0.58
CA ARG A 76 2.21 19.79 -1.16
C ARG A 76 2.33 19.64 -2.67
N VAL A 77 1.49 18.80 -3.26
CA VAL A 77 1.44 18.50 -4.70
C VAL A 77 1.51 19.76 -5.56
N ILE A 78 0.78 20.82 -5.20
CA ILE A 78 0.77 22.09 -5.95
C ILE A 78 2.11 22.84 -5.95
N LEU A 79 2.90 22.71 -4.88
CA LEU A 79 4.24 23.30 -4.82
C LEU A 79 5.24 22.44 -5.58
N SER A 80 5.09 21.12 -5.51
CA SER A 80 5.88 20.18 -6.29
C SER A 80 5.64 20.35 -7.80
N THR A 81 4.41 20.67 -8.24
CA THR A 81 4.09 20.90 -9.67
C THR A 81 4.69 22.20 -10.16
N ALA A 82 4.73 23.23 -9.31
CA ALA A 82 5.29 24.54 -9.65
C ALA A 82 6.79 24.50 -10.01
N THR A 83 7.50 23.40 -9.69
CA THR A 83 8.91 23.21 -10.08
C THR A 83 9.07 22.82 -11.55
N PHE A 84 8.02 22.31 -12.20
CA PHE A 84 8.04 21.72 -13.56
C PHE A 84 9.19 20.70 -13.78
N ASN A 85 9.67 20.05 -12.71
CA ASN A 85 10.84 19.18 -12.76
C ASN A 85 10.48 17.74 -12.41
N ARG A 86 10.34 16.88 -13.43
CA ARG A 86 9.98 15.46 -13.25
C ARG A 86 10.95 14.69 -12.35
N SER A 87 12.24 15.03 -12.33
CA SER A 87 13.23 14.36 -11.48
C SER A 87 12.92 14.55 -10.00
N ILE A 88 12.43 15.74 -9.61
CA ILE A 88 12.00 16.02 -8.23
C ILE A 88 10.78 15.18 -7.86
N TRP A 89 9.81 15.02 -8.77
CA TRP A 89 8.66 14.14 -8.57
C TRP A 89 9.06 12.70 -8.30
N SER A 90 9.95 12.17 -9.14
CA SER A 90 10.46 10.81 -8.97
C SER A 90 11.25 10.65 -7.67
N ALA A 91 12.05 11.65 -7.29
CA ALA A 91 12.83 11.61 -6.06
C ALA A 91 11.93 11.63 -4.81
N VAL A 92 10.87 12.44 -4.80
CA VAL A 92 9.89 12.46 -3.70
C VAL A 92 9.16 11.12 -3.61
N ALA A 93 8.68 10.58 -4.73
CA ALA A 93 8.02 9.28 -4.76
C ALA A 93 8.93 8.16 -4.21
N ILE A 94 10.18 8.07 -4.69
CA ILE A 94 11.16 7.08 -4.21
C ILE A 94 11.42 7.26 -2.71
N ARG A 95 11.54 8.49 -2.21
CA ARG A 95 11.73 8.72 -0.77
C ARG A 95 10.54 8.20 0.05
N LEU A 96 9.31 8.41 -0.41
CA LEU A 96 8.12 7.86 0.26
C LEU A 96 8.13 6.32 0.28
N PHE A 97 8.55 5.67 -0.82
CA PHE A 97 8.58 4.21 -0.91
C PHE A 97 9.77 3.55 -0.20
N THR A 98 10.94 4.19 -0.20
CA THR A 98 12.15 3.61 0.40
C THR A 98 12.17 3.75 1.92
N TRP A 99 11.50 4.77 2.44
CA TRP A 99 11.32 4.93 3.88
C TRP A 99 10.52 3.78 4.51
N ASP A 100 9.64 3.16 3.72
CA ASP A 100 8.86 1.96 4.07
C ASP A 100 9.71 0.68 4.24
N ASN A 101 10.94 0.62 3.73
CA ASN A 101 11.78 -0.60 3.84
C ASN A 101 12.47 -0.77 5.20
N ASN A 102 12.70 0.31 5.96
CA ASN A 102 13.33 0.22 7.29
C ASN A 102 12.30 -0.02 8.41
N TYR A 103 11.05 0.37 8.19
CA TYR A 103 9.94 0.17 9.11
C TYR A 103 8.68 -0.08 8.28
N PRO A 104 8.31 -1.35 8.06
CA PRO A 104 7.29 -1.68 7.08
C PRO A 104 5.94 -1.18 7.55
N VAL A 105 5.46 -0.11 6.93
CA VAL A 105 4.02 0.24 6.89
C VAL A 105 3.33 -0.75 5.94
N PHE A 106 4.04 -1.22 4.91
CA PHE A 106 3.58 -2.23 3.99
C PHE A 106 4.56 -3.40 3.93
N ARG A 107 4.49 -4.33 4.90
CA ARG A 107 5.06 -5.68 4.69
C ARG A 107 4.16 -6.45 3.70
N LEU A 108 4.10 -6.00 2.45
CA LEU A 108 3.68 -6.82 1.32
C LEU A 108 4.84 -7.76 0.98
N ARG A 109 5.03 -8.82 1.79
CA ARG A 109 5.69 -10.01 1.26
C ARG A 109 4.78 -10.58 0.17
N ASN A 110 5.07 -10.20 -1.06
CA ASN A 110 4.57 -10.78 -2.31
C ASN A 110 3.15 -10.41 -2.77
N THR A 111 2.90 -9.13 -3.03
CA THR A 111 1.81 -8.71 -3.93
C THR A 111 2.13 -7.39 -4.63
N LEU A 112 2.30 -7.46 -5.95
CA LEU A 112 2.12 -6.35 -6.88
C LEU A 112 0.66 -5.87 -6.74
N GLY A 113 0.48 -4.76 -6.04
CA GLY A 113 -0.80 -4.09 -5.87
C GLY A 113 -0.55 -2.61 -5.72
N PHE A 114 -0.06 -1.99 -6.79
CA PHE A 114 0.25 -0.57 -6.82
C PHE A 114 -0.92 0.17 -7.46
N PHE A 115 -1.59 1.05 -6.71
CA PHE A 115 -2.38 2.12 -7.31
C PHE A 115 -1.41 3.06 -8.04
N ARG A 116 -1.36 2.90 -9.36
CA ARG A 116 -0.62 3.78 -10.26
C ARG A 116 -1.35 5.13 -10.36
N PHE A 117 -1.19 5.98 -9.35
CA PHE A 117 -1.74 7.35 -9.35
C PHE A 117 -0.82 8.36 -10.07
N PHE A 118 0.38 7.94 -10.47
CA PHE A 118 1.37 8.80 -11.13
C PHE A 118 1.97 8.11 -12.35
N ASP A 119 1.12 7.72 -13.32
CA ASP A 119 1.60 7.67 -14.71
C ASP A 119 0.87 8.75 -15.52
N PHE A 120 1.57 9.86 -15.77
CA PHE A 120 1.11 10.94 -16.67
C PHE A 120 1.42 10.63 -18.15
N GLU A 121 2.17 9.56 -18.43
CA GLU A 121 2.65 9.19 -19.77
C GLU A 121 1.59 8.43 -20.59
N GLU A 122 0.64 7.77 -19.93
CA GLU A 122 -0.41 6.95 -20.57
C GLU A 122 -1.60 7.77 -21.13
N LYS A 123 -1.63 9.10 -20.92
CA LYS A 123 -2.70 9.98 -21.44
C LYS A 123 -2.40 10.63 -22.79
N ARG A 124 -1.29 10.29 -23.44
CA ARG A 124 -0.92 10.86 -24.75
C ARG A 124 -1.54 10.15 -25.97
N GLU A 125 -2.30 9.08 -25.77
CA GLU A 125 -3.02 8.37 -26.85
C GLU A 125 -4.52 8.71 -26.94
N TRP A 126 -4.99 9.70 -26.16
CA TRP A 126 -6.39 10.14 -26.16
C TRP A 126 -6.57 11.64 -26.48
N LEU A 127 -5.62 12.22 -27.21
CA LEU A 127 -5.74 13.51 -27.90
C LEU A 127 -5.25 13.36 -29.34
#